data_AF-A0A7Y7CQU4-F1
#
_entry.id   AF-A0A7Y7CQU4-F1
#
_cell.length_a   1.000
_cell.length_b   1.000
_cell.length_c   1.000
_cell.angle_alpha   90.00
_cell.angle_beta   90.00
_cell.angle_gamma   90.00
#
_symmetry.space_group_name_H-M   'P 1'
#
loop_
_entity.id
_entity.type
_entity.pdbx_description
1 polymer ?
#
loop_
_entity_poly.entity_id
_entity_poly.type
_entity_poly.pdbx_seq_one_letter_code
_entity_poly.pdbx_strand_id
1 'polypeptide(L)'
;MIDQKTKYTPFDYSDNTLEVYFEIADKQNAISALNELDFVNEIKDMGQGYKVRICIQQIPEVVRAFVKSNIAIYGILQDRSTYKENNK
;
A
#
# COMPACT_ATOMS: atom_id res chain seq x y z
N MET A 1 8.41 -12.73 -18.11
CA MET A 1 7.29 -13.64 -18.41
C MET A 1 6.59 -13.94 -17.11
N ILE A 2 5.38 -13.43 -16.90
CA ILE A 2 4.59 -13.74 -15.71
C ILE A 2 3.95 -15.10 -15.99
N ASP A 3 4.26 -16.09 -15.16
CA ASP A 3 3.73 -17.45 -15.28
C ASP A 3 2.19 -17.38 -15.19
N GLN A 4 1.48 -17.82 -16.23
CA GLN A 4 0.02 -17.77 -16.31
C GLN A 4 -0.68 -18.63 -15.25
N LYS A 5 0.07 -19.41 -14.46
CA LYS A 5 -0.44 -20.33 -13.44
C LYS A 5 -0.96 -19.68 -12.15
N THR A 6 -0.61 -18.43 -11.85
CA THR A 6 -1.04 -17.76 -10.61
C THR A 6 -2.26 -16.89 -10.78
N LYS A 7 -2.63 -16.54 -12.02
CA LYS A 7 -3.82 -15.76 -12.30
C LYS A 7 -5.07 -16.61 -12.00
N TYR A 8 -6.03 -16.07 -11.24
CA TYR A 8 -7.24 -16.78 -10.77
C TYR A 8 -7.03 -17.87 -9.70
N THR A 9 -5.91 -17.87 -9.00
CA THR A 9 -5.79 -18.67 -7.77
C THR A 9 -6.55 -17.99 -6.61
N PRO A 10 -6.99 -18.72 -5.56
CA PRO A 10 -7.63 -18.10 -4.40
C PRO A 10 -6.80 -16.99 -3.71
N PHE A 11 -5.48 -16.97 -3.96
CA PHE A 11 -4.55 -15.98 -3.41
C PHE A 11 -4.21 -14.88 -4.42
N ASP A 12 -4.82 -14.87 -5.60
CA ASP A 12 -4.63 -13.85 -6.61
C ASP A 12 -5.51 -12.64 -6.31
N TYR A 13 -4.88 -11.62 -5.74
CA TYR A 13 -5.51 -10.34 -5.44
C TYR A 13 -4.91 -9.23 -6.30
N SER A 14 -4.33 -9.56 -7.46
CA SER A 14 -3.66 -8.60 -8.35
C SER A 14 -4.58 -7.48 -8.81
N ASP A 15 -5.89 -7.73 -8.83
CA ASP A 15 -6.90 -6.79 -9.31
C ASP A 15 -7.67 -6.12 -8.15
N ASN A 16 -7.43 -6.53 -6.90
CA ASN A 16 -8.14 -6.02 -5.73
C ASN A 16 -7.33 -4.89 -5.06
N THR A 17 -7.48 -3.68 -5.60
CA THR A 17 -6.90 -2.46 -5.01
C THR A 17 -7.70 -1.99 -3.80
N LEU A 18 -7.00 -1.58 -2.76
CA LEU A 18 -7.57 -0.99 -1.56
C LEU A 18 -6.74 0.19 -1.08
N GLU A 19 -7.37 1.13 -0.37
CA GLU A 19 -6.67 2.22 0.29
C GLU A 19 -6.06 1.73 1.59
N VAL A 20 -4.73 1.84 1.72
CA VAL A 20 -3.95 1.45 2.91
C VAL A 20 -3.31 2.69 3.50
N TYR A 21 -3.54 2.93 4.78
CA TYR A 21 -2.83 3.94 5.56
C TYR A 21 -1.66 3.29 6.31
N PHE A 22 -0.46 3.83 6.09
CA PHE A 22 0.75 3.50 6.81
C PHE A 22 1.06 4.63 7.80
N GLU A 23 0.94 4.35 9.09
CA GLU A 23 1.37 5.24 10.17
C GLU A 23 2.85 5.02 10.45
N ILE A 24 3.66 6.08 10.37
CA ILE A 24 5.12 5.99 10.29
C ILE A 24 5.81 7.16 11.00
N ALA A 25 7.08 6.98 11.40
CA ALA A 25 7.86 8.02 12.05
C ALA A 25 8.41 9.08 11.07
N ASP A 26 9.18 8.63 10.07
CA ASP A 26 9.93 9.50 9.17
C ASP A 26 9.21 9.66 7.82
N LYS A 27 8.30 10.63 7.79
CA LYS A 27 7.50 10.93 6.61
C LYS A 27 8.34 11.40 5.42
N GLN A 28 9.42 12.14 5.67
CA GLN A 28 10.23 12.71 4.60
C GLN A 28 10.98 11.63 3.81
N ASN A 29 11.50 10.61 4.50
CA ASN A 29 12.13 9.48 3.83
C ASN A 29 11.08 8.49 3.29
N ALA A 30 9.91 8.39 3.91
CA ALA A 30 8.85 7.52 3.44
C ALA A 30 8.26 7.95 2.10
N ILE A 31 8.07 9.25 1.86
CA ILE A 31 7.57 9.71 0.55
C ILE A 31 8.54 9.35 -0.57
N SER A 32 9.86 9.46 -0.33
CA SER A 32 10.89 9.03 -1.28
C SER A 32 10.82 7.52 -1.52
N ALA A 33 10.73 6.72 -0.46
CA ALA A 33 10.61 5.27 -0.56
C ALA A 33 9.34 4.81 -1.30
N LEU A 34 8.22 5.52 -1.13
CA LEU A 34 6.98 5.26 -1.86
C LEU A 34 7.09 5.63 -3.35
N ASN A 35 7.74 6.75 -3.67
CA ASN A 35 7.94 7.18 -5.06
C ASN A 35 8.88 6.26 -5.86
N GLU A 36 9.71 5.45 -5.19
CA GLU A 36 10.54 4.43 -5.83
C GLU A 36 9.74 3.19 -6.27
N LEU A 37 8.50 3.03 -5.81
CA LEU A 37 7.65 1.89 -6.12
C LEU A 37 6.74 2.21 -7.32
N ASP A 38 7.01 1.56 -8.45
CA ASP A 38 6.33 1.79 -9.74
C ASP A 38 4.81 1.54 -9.72
N PHE A 39 4.33 0.73 -8.77
CA PHE A 39 2.91 0.45 -8.58
C PHE A 39 2.18 1.46 -7.67
N VAL A 40 2.90 2.37 -7.01
CA VAL A 40 2.31 3.41 -6.15
C VAL A 40 2.06 4.67 -6.96
N ASN A 41 0.82 4.86 -7.41
CA ASN A 41 0.46 5.99 -8.28
C ASN A 41 -0.17 7.18 -7.53
N GLU A 42 -0.78 6.92 -6.36
CA GLU A 42 -1.48 7.93 -5.58
C GLU A 42 -1.04 7.84 -4.12
N ILE A 43 -0.45 8.93 -3.61
CA ILE A 43 0.00 9.06 -2.24
C ILE A 43 -0.70 10.27 -1.62
N LYS A 44 -1.49 10.03 -0.58
CA LYS A 44 -2.16 11.08 0.21
C LYS A 44 -1.43 11.26 1.51
N ASP A 45 -0.96 12.47 1.77
CA ASP A 45 -0.43 12.83 3.08
C ASP A 45 -1.54 12.76 4.14
N MET A 46 -1.25 12.06 5.22
CA MET A 46 -2.08 11.97 6.42
C MET A 46 -1.22 12.42 7.61
N GLY A 47 -1.81 13.03 8.64
CA GLY A 47 -1.05 13.68 9.72
C GLY A 47 0.19 12.91 10.23
N GLN A 48 0.06 11.59 10.48
CA GLN A 48 1.14 10.72 10.98
C GLN A 48 1.62 9.67 9.95
N GLY A 49 1.39 9.89 8.66
CA GLY A 49 1.86 8.95 7.63
C GLY A 49 1.29 9.19 6.24
N TYR A 50 1.12 8.11 5.48
CA TYR A 50 0.64 8.19 4.10
C TYR A 50 -0.43 7.16 3.81
N LYS A 51 -1.43 7.55 3.02
CA LYS A 51 -2.41 6.64 2.44
C LYS A 51 -2.07 6.40 0.98
N VAL A 52 -2.06 5.14 0.57
CA VAL A 52 -1.78 4.72 -0.80
C VAL A 52 -2.84 3.75 -1.29
N ARG A 53 -3.11 3.76 -2.60
CA ARG A 53 -4.00 2.80 -3.25
C ARG A 53 -3.19 1.71 -3.93
N ILE A 54 -3.22 0.51 -3.37
CA ILE A 54 -2.39 -0.63 -3.81
C ILE A 54 -3.17 -1.94 -3.69
N CYS A 55 -2.71 -2.99 -4.37
CA CYS A 55 -3.21 -4.33 -4.17
C CYS A 55 -2.74 -4.89 -2.83
N ILE A 56 -3.53 -5.75 -2.20
CA ILE A 56 -3.17 -6.33 -0.88
C ILE A 56 -1.81 -7.06 -0.93
N GLN A 57 -1.49 -7.68 -2.07
CA GLN A 57 -0.23 -8.38 -2.31
C GLN A 57 0.98 -7.45 -2.36
N GLN A 58 0.79 -6.14 -2.55
CA GLN A 58 1.86 -5.13 -2.66
C GLN A 58 2.21 -4.48 -1.31
N ILE A 59 1.43 -4.73 -0.25
CA ILE A 59 1.72 -4.22 1.10
C ILE A 59 3.10 -4.67 1.59
N PRO A 60 3.52 -5.95 1.44
CA PRO A 60 4.85 -6.39 1.85
C PRO A 60 5.99 -5.64 1.16
N GLU A 61 5.84 -5.25 -0.10
CA GLU A 61 6.81 -4.48 -0.89
C GLU A 61 6.99 -3.09 -0.31
N VAL A 62 5.88 -2.42 0.04
CA VAL A 62 5.92 -1.12 0.75
C VAL A 62 6.62 -1.24 2.09
N VAL A 63 6.31 -2.28 2.88
CA VAL A 63 6.97 -2.55 4.17
C VAL A 63 8.47 -2.75 3.98
N ARG A 64 8.90 -3.51 2.96
CA ARG A 64 10.32 -3.71 2.65
C ARG A 64 11.02 -2.41 2.25
N ALA A 65 10.35 -1.55 1.49
CA ALA A 65 10.89 -0.23 1.13
C ALA A 65 11.12 0.64 2.38
N PHE A 66 10.15 0.68 3.30
CA PHE A 66 10.29 1.39 4.57
C PHE A 66 11.41 0.83 5.44
N VAL A 67 11.50 -0.50 5.57
CA VAL A 67 12.57 -1.15 6.35
C VAL A 67 13.94 -0.86 5.74
N LYS A 68 14.10 -0.91 4.42
CA LYS A 68 15.35 -0.57 3.72
C LYS A 68 15.80 0.86 4.03
N SER A 69 14.85 1.78 4.19
CA SER A 69 15.09 3.18 4.55
C SER A 69 15.12 3.43 6.07
N ASN A 70 15.11 2.38 6.90
CA ASN A 70 15.09 2.45 8.36
C ASN A 70 13.92 3.28 8.93
N ILE A 71 12.75 3.18 8.31
CA ILE A 71 11.53 3.89 8.69
C ILE A 71 10.69 2.99 9.59
N ALA A 72 10.41 3.45 10.82
CA ALA A 72 9.53 2.75 11.74
C ALA A 72 8.06 2.83 11.27
N ILE A 73 7.37 1.69 11.32
CA ILE A 73 5.94 1.54 11.00
C ILE A 73 5.20 1.26 12.30
N TYR A 74 4.28 2.14 12.67
CA TYR A 74 3.46 2.00 13.89
C TYR A 74 2.13 1.30 13.62
N GLY A 75 1.62 1.40 12.39
CA GLY A 75 0.35 0.80 12.01
C GLY A 75 0.20 0.68 10.51
N ILE A 76 -0.48 -0.38 10.08
CA ILE A 76 -0.92 -0.60 8.71
C ILE A 76 -2.42 -0.83 8.79
N LEU A 77 -3.20 0.14 8.33
CA LEU A 77 -4.66 0.14 8.44
C LEU A 77 -5.28 0.17 7.05
N GLN A 78 -6.21 -0.76 6.80
CA GLN A 78 -7.08 -0.64 5.63
C GLN A 78 -8.10 0.47 5.88
N ASP A 79 -8.18 1.43 4.95
CA ASP A 79 -9.25 2.41 4.99
C ASP A 79 -10.55 1.79 4.46
N ARG A 80 -11.53 1.64 5.35
CA ARG A 80 -12.85 1.07 5.02
C ARG A 80 -13.88 2.14 4.62
N SER A 81 -13.51 3.42 4.56
CA SER A 81 -14.45 4.48 4.24
C SER A 81 -14.99 4.41 2.80
N THR A 82 -14.29 3.75 1.87
CA THR A 82 -14.74 3.48 0.50
C THR A 82 -15.81 2.38 0.36
N TYR A 83 -16.07 1.57 1.39
CA TYR A 83 -17.12 0.52 1.32
C TYR A 83 -18.56 1.06 1.40
N LYS A 84 -18.74 2.31 1.86
CA LYS A 84 -20.07 2.89 2.10
C LYS A 84 -20.70 3.60 0.90
N GLU A 85 -19.95 3.93 -0.14
CA GLU A 85 -20.49 4.69 -1.29
C GLU A 85 -21.13 3.80 -2.38
N ASN A 86 -20.79 2.51 -2.46
CA ASN A 86 -21.28 1.61 -3.52
C ASN A 86 -22.43 0.67 -3.07
N ASN A 87 -23.02 0.90 -1.89
CA ASN A 87 -24.12 0.10 -1.35
C ASN A 87 -25.31 0.98 -0.95
N LYS A 88 -25.74 1.88 -1.83
CA LYS A 88 -26.99 2.64 -1.69
C LYS A 88 -27.81 2.55 -2.97
#